data_AF-A0A923BP01-F1
#
_entry.id   AF-A0A923BP01-F1
#
_cell.length_a   1.000
_cell.length_b   1.000
_cell.length_c   1.000
_cell.angle_alpha   90.00
_cell.angle_beta   90.00
_cell.angle_gamma   90.00
#
_symmetry.space_group_name_H-M   'P 1'
#
loop_
_entity.id
_entity.type
_entity.pdbx_description
1 polymer ?
#
loop_
_entity_poly.entity_id
_entity_poly.type
_entity_poly.pdbx_seq_one_letter_code
_entity_poly.pdbx_strand_id
1 'polypeptide(L)'
;MNKKIGIGLVALLAWCSVSVAQETDGQINPNSLLGIPKYEQLYKVKVWRNMDLREKQNKGFYAKGNEMTKIIIAAIKSGELADVYESDSLTTKKPKDVFISGLTAQAGQTMSPWDPAASYYVGDRVSYNGKDYEATDNSTGVNPSTSKDQWQPTSAGKAIEFSQAQMHKLTLVEDVIFDKRRSRLYYDILAIGIEAYDENAGGYRKLGYLKYKDLEKVFRNHPDEAIWFNRYNTAENRNYADAFLLRLFHATIDKVENPDD
;
A
#
# COMPACT_ATOMS: atom_id res chain seq x y z
N MET A 1 -44.53 58.85 13.43
CA MET A 1 -43.39 58.79 14.36
C MET A 1 -42.24 58.07 13.64
N ASN A 2 -41.21 58.84 13.23
CA ASN A 2 -39.84 58.47 12.79
C ASN A 2 -39.62 57.35 11.73
N LYS A 3 -38.75 57.42 10.71
CA LYS A 3 -37.73 58.39 10.25
C LYS A 3 -37.23 57.96 8.85
N LYS A 4 -37.15 58.93 7.93
CA LYS A 4 -36.12 59.25 6.90
C LYS A 4 -35.13 58.16 6.34
N ILE A 5 -35.11 58.11 4.99
CA ILE A 5 -33.98 58.32 4.02
C ILE A 5 -32.87 57.26 3.92
N GLY A 6 -32.57 56.85 2.66
CA GLY A 6 -31.23 56.38 2.27
C GLY A 6 -31.14 55.80 0.85
N ILE A 7 -30.80 56.63 -0.14
CA ILE A 7 -30.36 56.21 -1.49
C ILE A 7 -28.92 55.70 -1.35
N GLY A 8 -28.66 54.45 -1.72
CA GLY A 8 -27.33 53.82 -1.68
C GLY A 8 -26.79 53.56 -3.08
N LEU A 9 -25.71 54.27 -3.44
CA LEU A 9 -24.85 54.01 -4.60
C LEU A 9 -24.33 52.57 -4.59
N VAL A 10 -24.47 51.86 -5.71
CA VAL A 10 -23.79 50.58 -5.96
C VAL A 10 -22.43 50.87 -6.58
N ALA A 11 -21.36 50.75 -5.79
CA ALA A 11 -19.99 50.73 -6.30
C ALA A 11 -19.61 49.29 -6.67
N LEU A 12 -19.51 48.99 -7.98
CA LEU A 12 -18.87 47.77 -8.46
C LEU A 12 -17.36 47.87 -8.22
N LEU A 13 -16.87 47.23 -7.17
CA LEU A 13 -15.45 46.97 -6.97
C LEU A 13 -15.02 45.85 -7.92
N ALA A 14 -14.29 46.23 -8.99
CA ALA A 14 -13.57 45.30 -9.83
C ALA A 14 -12.41 44.68 -9.03
N TRP A 15 -12.55 43.42 -8.63
CA TRP A 15 -11.41 42.62 -8.16
C TRP A 15 -10.52 42.28 -9.35
N CYS A 16 -9.46 43.07 -9.56
CA CYS A 16 -8.30 42.63 -10.32
C CYS A 16 -7.54 41.61 -9.47
N SER A 17 -7.73 40.32 -9.76
CA SER A 17 -6.84 39.27 -9.30
C SER A 17 -5.50 39.43 -10.01
N VAL A 18 -4.53 40.02 -9.34
CA VAL A 18 -3.14 39.98 -9.78
C VAL A 18 -2.65 38.55 -9.58
N SER A 19 -2.65 37.77 -10.66
CA SER A 19 -1.99 36.47 -10.70
C SER A 19 -0.48 36.70 -10.62
N VAL A 20 0.09 36.61 -9.42
CA VAL A 20 1.53 36.55 -9.25
C VAL A 20 1.99 35.22 -9.87
N ALA A 21 2.61 35.29 -11.04
CA ALA A 21 3.33 34.17 -11.62
C ALA A 21 4.49 33.83 -10.67
N GLN A 22 4.31 32.76 -9.89
CA GLN A 22 5.35 32.26 -9.00
C GLN A 22 6.50 31.75 -9.88
N GLU A 23 7.69 32.35 -9.75
CA GLU A 23 8.85 31.97 -10.55
C GLU A 23 9.10 30.45 -10.44
N THR A 24 9.13 29.78 -11.59
CA THR A 24 9.34 28.33 -11.74
C THR A 24 10.76 27.88 -11.39
N ASP A 25 11.59 28.78 -10.88
CA ASP A 25 12.97 28.54 -10.47
C ASP A 25 13.01 28.04 -9.02
N GLY A 26 13.07 26.71 -8.87
CA GLY A 26 13.20 26.05 -7.57
C GLY A 26 12.13 25.01 -7.27
N GLN A 27 11.21 24.73 -8.19
CA GLN A 27 10.22 23.68 -7.97
C GLN A 27 10.90 22.31 -7.87
N ILE A 28 10.91 21.76 -6.66
CA ILE A 28 11.35 20.40 -6.35
C ILE A 28 10.14 19.48 -6.36
N ASN A 29 10.29 18.26 -6.87
CA ASN A 29 9.25 17.24 -6.77
C ASN A 29 9.04 16.89 -5.28
N PRO A 30 7.85 17.09 -4.69
CA PRO A 30 7.62 16.87 -3.26
C PRO A 30 7.82 15.40 -2.83
N ASN A 31 7.65 14.47 -3.77
CA ASN A 31 7.81 13.03 -3.55
C ASN A 31 9.27 12.56 -3.73
N SER A 32 10.16 13.43 -4.18
CA SER A 32 11.59 13.14 -4.36
C SER A 32 12.32 13.02 -3.03
N LEU A 33 13.26 12.08 -2.96
CA LEU A 33 14.26 12.01 -1.88
C LEU A 33 15.50 12.85 -2.20
N LEU A 34 15.91 12.88 -3.47
CA LEU A 34 17.13 13.59 -3.90
C LEU A 34 16.95 15.10 -3.99
N GLY A 35 15.71 15.57 -4.18
CA GLY A 35 15.38 17.00 -4.14
C GLY A 35 16.02 17.81 -5.26
N ILE A 36 16.29 17.21 -6.43
CA ILE A 36 16.96 17.90 -7.55
C ILE A 36 16.00 18.94 -8.14
N PRO A 37 16.31 20.25 -8.07
CA PRO A 37 15.45 21.29 -8.60
C PRO A 37 15.31 21.18 -10.12
N LYS A 38 14.13 21.53 -10.67
CA LYS A 38 13.85 21.43 -12.12
C LYS A 38 14.89 22.13 -12.99
N TYR A 39 15.42 23.27 -12.56
CA TYR A 39 16.45 24.00 -13.32
C TYR A 39 17.80 23.27 -13.37
N GLU A 40 18.11 22.35 -12.44
CA GLU A 40 19.33 21.52 -12.48
C GLU A 40 19.16 20.28 -13.38
N GLN A 41 17.95 19.98 -13.83
CA GLN A 41 17.65 18.81 -14.65
C GLN A 41 17.89 19.16 -16.13
N LEU A 42 18.82 18.48 -16.78
CA LEU A 42 18.99 18.56 -18.24
C LEU A 42 17.82 17.90 -18.95
N TYR A 43 17.50 16.69 -18.52
CA TYR A 43 16.29 15.97 -18.90
C TYR A 43 15.80 15.13 -17.72
N LYS A 44 14.51 14.81 -17.75
CA LYS A 44 13.85 13.93 -16.81
C LYS A 44 12.90 13.02 -17.59
N VAL A 45 12.97 11.72 -17.33
CA VAL A 45 12.03 10.74 -17.88
C VAL A 45 11.48 9.90 -16.74
N LYS A 46 10.15 9.79 -16.62
CA LYS A 46 9.54 8.88 -15.67
C LYS A 46 9.53 7.45 -16.21
N VAL A 47 9.90 6.49 -15.37
CA VAL A 47 10.01 5.07 -15.72
C VAL A 47 9.25 4.24 -14.69
N TRP A 48 8.47 3.28 -15.17
CA TRP A 48 7.80 2.28 -14.37
C TRP A 48 8.55 0.96 -14.52
N ARG A 49 8.91 0.34 -13.40
CA ARG A 49 9.59 -0.95 -13.38
C ARG A 49 8.82 -1.97 -12.57
N ASN A 50 8.71 -3.19 -13.09
CA ASN A 50 8.15 -4.31 -12.35
C ASN A 50 9.29 -5.11 -11.71
N MET A 51 9.26 -5.21 -10.39
CA MET A 51 10.18 -5.99 -9.57
C MET A 51 9.44 -7.23 -9.05
N ASP A 52 9.84 -8.42 -9.49
CA ASP A 52 9.37 -9.68 -8.91
C ASP A 52 10.34 -10.15 -7.81
N LEU A 53 9.85 -10.19 -6.58
CA LEU A 53 10.60 -10.57 -5.39
C LEU A 53 11.08 -12.03 -5.40
N ARG A 54 10.46 -12.90 -6.20
CA ARG A 54 10.85 -14.32 -6.31
C ARG A 54 12.08 -14.51 -7.18
N GLU A 55 12.43 -13.52 -7.99
CA GLU A 55 13.62 -13.60 -8.83
C GLU A 55 14.88 -13.79 -7.99
N LYS A 56 15.86 -14.49 -8.57
CA LYS A 56 17.12 -14.77 -7.87
C LYS A 56 17.76 -13.48 -7.38
N GLN A 57 17.82 -12.42 -8.18
CA GLN A 57 18.48 -11.18 -7.76
C GLN A 57 17.77 -10.47 -6.60
N ASN A 58 16.45 -10.63 -6.49
CA ASN A 58 15.62 -9.93 -5.50
C ASN A 58 15.44 -10.67 -4.18
N LYS A 59 15.98 -11.89 -4.05
CA LYS A 59 15.87 -12.71 -2.83
C LYS A 59 16.30 -12.00 -1.54
N GLY A 60 17.19 -11.00 -1.61
CA GLY A 60 17.57 -10.21 -0.44
C GLY A 60 16.42 -9.42 0.18
N PHE A 61 15.42 -9.03 -0.62
CA PHE A 61 14.17 -8.37 -0.19
C PHE A 61 13.05 -9.35 0.19
N TYR A 62 13.29 -10.65 -0.01
CA TYR A 62 12.26 -11.69 0.07
C TYR A 62 12.77 -12.92 0.83
N ALA A 63 13.46 -12.65 1.94
CA ALA A 63 13.91 -13.70 2.85
C ALA A 63 12.72 -14.22 3.66
N LYS A 64 12.66 -15.54 3.89
CA LYS A 64 11.55 -16.18 4.59
C LYS A 64 11.42 -15.65 6.01
N GLY A 65 10.23 -15.18 6.38
CA GLY A 65 9.94 -14.56 7.68
C GLY A 65 10.26 -13.07 7.76
N ASN A 66 11.05 -12.58 6.80
CA ASN A 66 11.48 -11.20 6.67
C ASN A 66 11.20 -10.68 5.26
N GLU A 67 9.98 -10.93 4.78
CA GLU A 67 9.52 -10.46 3.48
C GLU A 67 9.23 -8.97 3.58
N MET A 68 9.75 -8.16 2.65
CA MET A 68 9.54 -6.71 2.67
C MET A 68 8.05 -6.33 2.66
N THR A 69 7.21 -7.07 1.93
CA THR A 69 5.76 -6.84 1.88
C THR A 69 5.07 -7.03 3.23
N LYS A 70 5.57 -7.95 4.07
CA LYS A 70 5.07 -8.15 5.43
C LYS A 70 5.27 -6.89 6.29
N ILE A 71 6.47 -6.30 6.24
CA ILE A 71 6.81 -5.09 7.00
C ILE A 71 5.96 -3.93 6.52
N ILE A 72 5.80 -3.77 5.21
CA ILE A 72 4.96 -2.70 4.64
C ILE A 72 3.51 -2.82 5.12
N ILE A 73 2.93 -4.01 5.04
CA ILE A 73 1.54 -4.23 5.46
C ILE A 73 1.40 -4.04 6.96
N ALA A 74 2.38 -4.47 7.76
CA ALA A 74 2.39 -4.24 9.20
C ALA A 74 2.41 -2.73 9.52
N ALA A 75 3.25 -1.94 8.84
CA ALA A 75 3.31 -0.49 9.00
C ALA A 75 2.00 0.21 8.60
N ILE A 76 1.31 -0.27 7.58
CA ILE A 76 -0.02 0.25 7.19
C ILE A 76 -1.06 -0.12 8.26
N LYS A 77 -1.09 -1.38 8.71
CA LYS A 77 -2.01 -1.86 9.75
C LYS A 77 -1.78 -1.15 11.09
N SER A 78 -0.53 -0.88 11.48
CA SER A 78 -0.19 -0.13 12.70
C SER A 78 -0.52 1.37 12.58
N GLY A 79 -0.56 1.91 11.36
CA GLY A 79 -0.77 3.33 11.10
C GLY A 79 0.51 4.17 11.04
N GLU A 80 1.68 3.55 11.16
CA GLU A 80 2.97 4.21 10.89
C GLU A 80 3.04 4.70 9.44
N LEU A 81 2.58 3.88 8.50
CA LEU A 81 2.40 4.25 7.10
C LEU A 81 0.92 4.56 6.83
N ALA A 82 0.52 5.80 7.13
CA ALA A 82 -0.89 6.21 7.11
C ALA A 82 -1.49 6.36 5.69
N ASP A 83 -0.66 6.78 4.72
CA ASP A 83 -1.13 7.15 3.39
C ASP A 83 -0.87 6.04 2.37
N VAL A 84 -1.96 5.47 1.84
CA VAL A 84 -1.97 4.60 0.67
C VAL A 84 -2.69 5.32 -0.46
N TYR A 85 -2.30 5.07 -1.71
CA TYR A 85 -2.84 5.74 -2.89
C TYR A 85 -3.46 4.74 -3.87
N GLU A 86 -4.46 5.19 -4.63
CA GLU A 86 -5.12 4.38 -5.67
C GLU A 86 -4.20 4.13 -6.88
N SER A 87 -3.38 5.12 -7.23
CA SER A 87 -2.56 5.16 -8.45
C SER A 87 -1.16 5.71 -8.19
N ASP A 88 -0.30 5.53 -9.19
CA ASP A 88 1.08 6.02 -9.26
C ASP A 88 1.20 7.55 -9.27
N SER A 89 0.10 8.27 -9.55
CA SER A 89 0.04 9.73 -9.45
C SER A 89 0.13 10.25 -8.01
N LEU A 90 -0.11 9.41 -7.00
CA LEU A 90 -0.05 9.77 -5.58
C LEU A 90 -0.96 10.95 -5.19
N THR A 91 -2.07 11.11 -5.91
CA THR A 91 -3.04 12.22 -5.72
C THR A 91 -4.23 11.79 -4.88
N THR A 92 -4.83 10.64 -5.23
CA THR A 92 -6.03 10.13 -4.58
C THR A 92 -5.65 9.13 -3.49
N LYS A 93 -5.89 9.50 -2.24
CA LYS A 93 -5.69 8.61 -1.09
C LYS A 93 -6.74 7.50 -1.10
N LYS A 94 -6.27 6.28 -0.88
CA LYS A 94 -7.09 5.09 -0.61
C LYS A 94 -7.38 5.04 0.89
N PRO A 95 -8.65 4.96 1.32
CA PRO A 95 -8.98 4.76 2.72
C PRO A 95 -8.37 3.45 3.25
N LYS A 96 -7.87 3.47 4.48
CA LYS A 96 -7.20 2.32 5.10
C LYS A 96 -8.09 1.08 5.15
N ASP A 97 -9.38 1.23 5.45
CA ASP A 97 -10.32 0.10 5.51
C ASP A 97 -10.50 -0.55 4.13
N VAL A 98 -10.56 0.25 3.06
CA VAL A 98 -10.62 -0.25 1.68
C VAL A 98 -9.36 -1.00 1.30
N PHE A 99 -8.19 -0.52 1.72
CA PHE A 99 -6.92 -1.24 1.53
C PHE A 99 -6.93 -2.59 2.26
N ILE A 100 -7.34 -2.61 3.54
CA ILE A 100 -7.38 -3.84 4.36
C ILE A 100 -8.38 -4.83 3.76
N SER A 101 -9.57 -4.40 3.33
CA SER A 101 -10.50 -5.26 2.60
C SER A 101 -9.89 -5.79 1.29
N GLY A 102 -9.11 -4.97 0.60
CA GLY A 102 -8.38 -5.35 -0.60
C GLY A 102 -7.33 -6.45 -0.39
N LEU A 103 -6.82 -6.62 0.84
CA LEU A 103 -5.91 -7.72 1.21
C LEU A 103 -6.62 -9.07 1.31
N THR A 104 -7.95 -9.12 1.21
CA THR A 104 -8.73 -10.37 1.26
C THR A 104 -8.71 -11.07 -0.11
N ALA A 105 -8.06 -12.23 -0.18
CA ALA A 105 -8.00 -13.09 -1.36
C ALA A 105 -9.34 -13.83 -1.59
N GLN A 106 -9.94 -14.35 -0.53
CA GLN A 106 -11.25 -14.99 -0.57
C GLN A 106 -12.16 -14.38 0.49
N ALA A 107 -13.32 -13.87 0.07
CA ALA A 107 -14.31 -13.33 0.98
C ALA A 107 -14.77 -14.41 1.97
N GLY A 108 -14.89 -14.01 3.24
CA GLY A 108 -15.50 -14.88 4.24
C GLY A 108 -16.97 -15.12 3.91
N GLN A 109 -17.46 -16.30 4.20
CA GLN A 109 -18.88 -16.58 4.26
C GLN A 109 -19.45 -15.98 5.54
N THR A 110 -20.56 -15.26 5.41
CA THR A 110 -21.30 -14.76 6.57
C THR A 110 -22.04 -15.93 7.20
N MET A 111 -21.62 -16.35 8.39
CA MET A 111 -22.30 -17.40 9.14
C MET A 111 -23.56 -16.84 9.80
N SER A 112 -24.64 -17.62 9.79
CA SER A 112 -25.86 -17.26 10.52
C SER A 112 -25.56 -17.22 12.03
N PRO A 113 -26.13 -16.25 12.77
CA PRO A 113 -25.99 -16.24 14.22
C PRO A 113 -26.63 -17.50 14.82
N TRP A 114 -26.03 -18.04 15.88
CA TRP A 114 -26.62 -19.15 16.61
C TRP A 114 -27.93 -18.72 17.28
N ASP A 115 -28.98 -19.51 17.09
CA ASP A 115 -30.31 -19.32 17.65
C ASP A 115 -30.64 -20.49 18.59
N PRO A 116 -30.91 -20.23 19.89
CA PRO A 116 -31.26 -21.29 20.83
C PRO A 116 -32.55 -22.06 20.47
N ALA A 117 -33.43 -21.49 19.63
CA ALA A 117 -34.67 -22.14 19.21
C ALA A 117 -34.49 -23.03 17.96
N ALA A 118 -33.37 -22.91 17.26
CA ALA A 118 -33.09 -23.69 16.07
C ALA A 118 -32.50 -25.06 16.41
N SER A 119 -32.86 -26.07 15.60
CA SER A 119 -32.22 -27.39 15.62
C SER A 119 -31.06 -27.40 14.64
N TYR A 120 -29.89 -27.84 15.12
CA TYR A 120 -28.66 -27.95 14.34
C TYR A 120 -28.26 -29.41 14.18
N TYR A 121 -27.80 -29.76 12.99
CA TYR A 121 -27.33 -31.09 12.63
C TYR A 121 -25.82 -31.08 12.40
N VAL A 122 -25.20 -32.26 12.47
CA VAL A 122 -23.76 -32.42 12.21
C VAL A 122 -23.35 -31.74 10.90
N GLY A 123 -22.36 -30.85 10.98
CA GLY A 123 -21.84 -30.05 9.86
C GLY A 123 -22.46 -28.66 9.71
N ASP A 124 -23.55 -28.34 10.42
CA ASP A 124 -24.10 -26.99 10.44
C ASP A 124 -23.11 -26.01 11.08
N ARG A 125 -23.10 -24.77 10.57
CA ARG A 125 -22.17 -23.72 11.00
C ARG A 125 -22.91 -22.47 11.45
N VAL A 126 -22.47 -21.92 12.58
CA VAL A 126 -23.08 -20.74 13.19
C VAL A 126 -22.01 -19.81 13.76
N SER A 127 -22.36 -18.54 13.91
CA SER A 127 -21.55 -17.57 14.66
C SER A 127 -22.16 -17.29 16.03
N TYR A 128 -21.35 -17.34 17.08
CA TYR A 128 -21.75 -17.00 18.45
C TYR A 128 -20.62 -16.26 19.17
N ASN A 129 -20.91 -15.08 19.72
CA ASN A 129 -19.94 -14.22 20.41
C ASN A 129 -18.65 -13.94 19.60
N GLY A 130 -18.81 -13.70 18.29
CA GLY A 130 -17.68 -13.39 17.39
C GLY A 130 -16.76 -14.57 17.07
N LYS A 131 -17.17 -15.80 17.42
CA LYS A 131 -16.49 -17.04 17.03
C LYS A 131 -17.45 -17.90 16.24
N ASP A 132 -16.89 -18.62 15.27
CA ASP A 132 -17.65 -19.54 14.45
C ASP A 132 -17.48 -20.96 14.99
N TYR A 133 -18.58 -21.71 14.99
CA TYR A 133 -18.64 -23.08 15.47
C TYR A 133 -19.28 -23.98 14.42
N GLU A 134 -18.83 -25.22 14.38
CA GLU A 134 -19.41 -26.29 13.56
C GLU A 134 -20.01 -27.34 14.50
N ALA A 135 -21.24 -27.76 14.22
CA ALA A 135 -21.94 -28.77 15.00
C ALA A 135 -21.30 -30.14 14.76
N THR A 136 -20.89 -30.81 15.84
CA THR A 136 -20.32 -32.17 15.83
C THR A 136 -21.34 -33.25 16.19
N ASP A 137 -22.48 -32.84 16.75
CA ASP A 137 -23.60 -33.71 17.10
C ASP A 137 -24.92 -32.92 16.98
N ASN A 138 -26.02 -33.63 16.78
CA ASN A 138 -27.34 -33.04 16.62
C ASN A 138 -27.80 -32.41 17.95
N SER A 139 -28.16 -31.13 17.93
CA SER A 139 -28.56 -30.43 19.15
C SER A 139 -29.51 -29.26 18.91
N THR A 140 -30.31 -28.94 19.93
CA THR A 140 -31.21 -27.78 19.96
C THR A 140 -30.98 -27.03 21.27
N GLY A 141 -30.80 -25.72 21.21
CA GLY A 141 -30.61 -24.89 22.41
C GLY A 141 -29.28 -25.09 23.16
N VAL A 142 -28.38 -25.95 22.68
CA VAL A 142 -27.06 -26.17 23.29
C VAL A 142 -26.08 -25.07 22.87
N ASN A 143 -25.56 -24.35 23.86
CA ASN A 143 -24.67 -23.22 23.62
C ASN A 143 -23.29 -23.65 23.04
N PRO A 144 -22.88 -23.09 21.88
CA PRO A 144 -21.64 -23.47 21.21
C PRO A 144 -20.35 -23.15 21.98
N SER A 145 -20.37 -22.16 22.87
CA SER A 145 -19.18 -21.75 23.61
C SER A 145 -18.87 -22.63 24.82
N THR A 146 -19.86 -23.35 25.35
CA THR A 146 -19.73 -24.14 26.58
C THR A 146 -19.67 -25.63 26.33
N SER A 147 -20.33 -26.13 25.28
CA SER A 147 -20.31 -27.57 24.97
C SER A 147 -19.27 -27.91 23.91
N LYS A 148 -18.32 -28.76 24.27
CA LYS A 148 -17.31 -29.31 23.34
C LYS A 148 -17.77 -30.60 22.67
N ASP A 149 -18.85 -31.21 23.17
CA ASP A 149 -19.35 -32.48 22.65
C ASP A 149 -20.24 -32.26 21.42
N GLN A 150 -20.99 -31.16 21.39
CA GLN A 150 -21.89 -30.81 20.29
C GLN A 150 -21.33 -29.74 19.34
N TRP A 151 -20.28 -29.01 19.76
CA TRP A 151 -19.71 -27.92 18.97
C TRP A 151 -18.20 -27.92 19.01
N GLN A 152 -17.60 -27.66 17.85
CA GLN A 152 -16.16 -27.39 17.74
C GLN A 152 -15.92 -25.99 17.13
N PRO A 153 -14.93 -25.22 17.61
CA PRO A 153 -14.54 -23.98 16.96
C PRO A 153 -14.10 -24.25 15.51
N THR A 154 -14.61 -23.47 14.56
CA THR A 154 -14.22 -23.57 13.16
C THR A 154 -13.67 -22.25 12.66
N SER A 155 -12.82 -22.33 11.64
CA SER A 155 -12.41 -21.18 10.82
C SER A 155 -12.87 -21.35 9.38
N ALA A 156 -13.68 -22.37 9.10
CA ALA A 156 -14.28 -22.59 7.80
C ALA A 156 -15.19 -21.41 7.45
N GLY A 157 -15.01 -20.86 6.25
CA GLY A 157 -15.73 -19.67 5.81
C GLY A 157 -15.17 -18.35 6.34
N LYS A 158 -14.05 -18.32 7.07
CA LYS A 158 -13.37 -17.04 7.35
C LYS A 158 -12.74 -16.46 6.09
N ALA A 159 -12.65 -15.13 6.05
CA ALA A 159 -11.93 -14.43 4.99
C ALA A 159 -10.47 -14.86 4.99
N ILE A 160 -9.94 -15.20 3.82
CA ILE A 160 -8.53 -15.56 3.64
C ILE A 160 -7.82 -14.33 3.10
N GLU A 161 -6.86 -13.80 3.85
CA GLU A 161 -5.98 -12.73 3.37
C GLU A 161 -4.92 -13.28 2.40
N PHE A 162 -4.45 -12.43 1.48
CA PHE A 162 -3.31 -12.75 0.63
C PHE A 162 -2.09 -13.11 1.48
N SER A 163 -1.49 -14.26 1.15
CA SER A 163 -0.23 -14.68 1.78
C SER A 163 0.93 -13.83 1.25
N GLN A 164 2.03 -13.77 2.02
CA GLN A 164 3.25 -13.09 1.58
C GLN A 164 3.79 -13.69 0.26
N ALA A 165 3.59 -14.99 0.05
CA ALA A 165 3.86 -15.70 -1.20
C ALA A 165 3.12 -15.13 -2.42
N GLN A 166 1.90 -14.65 -2.22
CA GLN A 166 1.08 -14.06 -3.27
C GLN A 166 1.45 -12.58 -3.51
N MET A 167 2.03 -11.90 -2.53
CA MET A 167 2.44 -10.49 -2.61
C MET A 167 3.92 -10.35 -2.94
N HIS A 168 4.28 -10.77 -4.15
CA HIS A 168 5.69 -10.79 -4.61
C HIS A 168 5.97 -9.82 -5.76
N LYS A 169 4.97 -9.14 -6.34
CA LYS A 169 5.18 -8.23 -7.45
C LYS A 169 5.04 -6.78 -6.98
N LEU A 170 6.04 -5.98 -7.30
CA LEU A 170 6.10 -4.56 -6.95
C LEU A 170 6.29 -3.73 -8.21
N THR A 171 5.62 -2.59 -8.27
CA THR A 171 5.81 -1.61 -9.35
C THR A 171 6.55 -0.40 -8.79
N LEU A 172 7.78 -0.18 -9.23
CA LEU A 172 8.58 0.99 -8.90
C LEU A 172 8.28 2.11 -9.90
N VAL A 173 8.00 3.30 -9.40
CA VAL A 173 7.83 4.50 -10.23
C VAL A 173 8.98 5.42 -9.91
N GLU A 174 9.86 5.66 -10.89
CA GLU A 174 11.08 6.44 -10.71
C GLU A 174 11.20 7.58 -11.72
N ASP A 175 11.79 8.70 -11.31
CA ASP A 175 12.26 9.74 -12.22
C ASP A 175 13.75 9.47 -12.52
N VAL A 176 14.05 9.28 -13.80
CA VAL A 176 15.42 9.21 -14.33
C VAL A 176 15.85 10.62 -14.70
N ILE A 177 16.76 11.20 -13.94
CA ILE A 177 17.15 12.60 -14.02
C ILE A 177 18.62 12.70 -14.42
N PHE A 178 18.91 13.42 -15.49
CA PHE A 178 20.27 13.84 -15.77
C PHE A 178 20.51 15.21 -15.12
N ASP A 179 21.31 15.22 -14.05
CA ASP A 179 21.71 16.45 -13.37
C ASP A 179 22.81 17.14 -14.19
N LYS A 180 22.50 18.33 -14.72
CA LYS A 180 23.41 19.12 -15.56
C LYS A 180 24.57 19.71 -14.77
N ARG A 181 24.39 19.97 -13.48
CA ARG A 181 25.41 20.57 -12.60
C ARG A 181 26.47 19.55 -12.21
N ARG A 182 26.06 18.30 -11.95
CA ARG A 182 26.97 17.22 -11.55
C ARG A 182 27.35 16.28 -12.70
N SER A 183 26.73 16.43 -13.87
CA SER A 183 26.89 15.56 -15.05
C SER A 183 26.72 14.08 -14.71
N ARG A 184 25.69 13.76 -13.93
CA ARG A 184 25.39 12.39 -13.46
C ARG A 184 23.93 12.05 -13.68
N LEU A 185 23.70 10.77 -13.98
CA LEU A 185 22.36 10.20 -14.05
C LEU A 185 21.94 9.73 -12.66
N TYR A 186 20.80 10.22 -12.19
CA TYR A 186 20.16 9.81 -10.95
C TYR A 186 18.87 9.06 -11.24
N TYR A 187 18.59 8.08 -10.40
CA TYR A 187 17.32 7.36 -10.38
C TYR A 187 16.64 7.66 -9.05
N ASP A 188 15.57 8.42 -9.09
CA ASP A 188 14.82 8.84 -7.91
C ASP A 188 13.51 8.07 -7.83
N ILE A 189 13.41 7.13 -6.90
CA ILE A 189 12.19 6.34 -6.70
C ILE A 189 11.17 7.24 -5.99
N LEU A 190 10.01 7.43 -6.61
CA LEU A 190 8.92 8.26 -6.08
C LEU A 190 7.86 7.41 -5.38
N ALA A 191 7.51 6.27 -5.96
CA ALA A 191 6.44 5.42 -5.47
C ALA A 191 6.75 3.93 -5.63
N ILE A 192 6.18 3.13 -4.74
CA ILE A 192 6.13 1.67 -4.84
C ILE A 192 4.68 1.23 -4.81
N GLY A 193 4.24 0.55 -5.86
CA GLY A 193 2.97 -0.16 -5.96
C GLY A 193 3.12 -1.60 -5.52
N ILE A 194 2.12 -2.13 -4.82
CA ILE A 194 2.09 -3.53 -4.39
C ILE A 194 0.97 -4.25 -5.14
N GLU A 195 1.31 -5.40 -5.73
CA GLU A 195 0.37 -6.27 -6.41
C GLU A 195 0.37 -7.66 -5.74
N ALA A 196 -0.83 -8.22 -5.57
CA ALA A 196 -1.02 -9.58 -5.06
C ALA A 196 -1.53 -10.48 -6.19
N TYR A 197 -0.99 -11.69 -6.31
CA TYR A 197 -1.51 -12.69 -7.22
C TYR A 197 -2.75 -13.36 -6.62
N ASP A 198 -3.87 -13.27 -7.34
CA ASP A 198 -5.14 -13.90 -7.01
C ASP A 198 -5.28 -15.20 -7.80
N GLU A 199 -5.12 -16.33 -7.09
CA GLU A 199 -5.23 -17.66 -7.66
C GLU A 199 -6.64 -17.98 -8.16
N ASN A 200 -7.68 -17.38 -7.56
CA ASN A 200 -9.06 -17.61 -7.97
C ASN A 200 -9.40 -16.84 -9.25
N ALA A 201 -8.91 -15.59 -9.35
CA ALA A 201 -9.13 -14.74 -10.52
C ALA A 201 -8.12 -15.01 -11.65
N GLY A 202 -7.00 -15.71 -11.37
CA GLY A 202 -5.95 -15.99 -12.34
C GLY A 202 -5.12 -14.76 -12.75
N GLY A 203 -4.99 -13.76 -11.88
CA GLY A 203 -4.37 -12.48 -12.23
C GLY A 203 -3.82 -11.69 -11.04
N TYR A 204 -3.13 -10.58 -11.34
CA TYR A 204 -2.62 -9.68 -10.30
C TYR A 204 -3.64 -8.62 -9.94
N ARG A 205 -3.93 -8.51 -8.64
CA ARG A 205 -4.74 -7.44 -8.04
C ARG A 205 -3.82 -6.34 -7.53
N LYS A 206 -4.06 -5.10 -7.97
CA LYS A 206 -3.36 -3.92 -7.46
C LYS A 206 -3.90 -3.56 -6.07
N LEU A 207 -3.06 -3.61 -5.05
CA LEU A 207 -3.44 -3.28 -3.68
C LEU A 207 -3.41 -1.77 -3.45
N GLY A 208 -2.36 -1.11 -3.91
CA GLY A 208 -2.21 0.34 -3.82
C GLY A 208 -0.77 0.80 -4.03
N TYR A 209 -0.59 2.11 -4.05
CA TYR A 209 0.70 2.78 -4.18
C TYR A 209 1.08 3.49 -2.89
N LEU A 210 2.38 3.54 -2.63
CA LEU A 210 2.97 4.16 -1.45
C LEU A 210 4.01 5.17 -1.89
N LYS A 211 4.11 6.30 -1.19
CA LYS A 211 5.22 7.24 -1.36
C LYS A 211 6.50 6.59 -0.88
N TYR A 212 7.49 6.49 -1.75
CA TYR A 212 8.78 5.90 -1.39
C TYR A 212 9.46 6.69 -0.28
N LYS A 213 9.33 8.03 -0.28
CA LYS A 213 9.86 8.89 0.77
C LYS A 213 9.35 8.59 2.19
N ASP A 214 8.10 8.16 2.32
CA ASP A 214 7.54 7.79 3.63
C ASP A 214 7.86 6.34 3.98
N LEU A 215 7.85 5.47 2.97
CA LEU A 215 8.26 4.07 3.13
C LEU A 215 9.75 3.94 3.52
N GLU A 216 10.61 4.81 3.01
CA GLU A 216 12.03 4.86 3.35
C GLU A 216 12.25 5.12 4.84
N LYS A 217 11.46 6.03 5.44
CA LYS A 217 11.49 6.28 6.89
C LYS A 217 11.08 5.05 7.68
N VAL A 218 10.04 4.34 7.24
CA VAL A 218 9.63 3.07 7.86
C VAL A 218 10.80 2.09 7.84
N PHE A 219 11.45 1.89 6.70
CA PHE A 219 12.61 0.99 6.64
C PHE A 219 13.74 1.42 7.58
N ARG A 220 14.03 2.71 7.69
CA ARG A 220 15.05 3.22 8.63
C ARG A 220 14.66 3.07 10.10
N ASN A 221 13.39 3.19 10.43
CA ASN A 221 12.88 3.01 11.80
C ASN A 221 12.86 1.54 12.25
N HIS A 222 12.91 0.61 11.31
CA HIS A 222 12.89 -0.83 11.56
C HIS A 222 14.20 -1.50 11.14
N PRO A 223 15.37 -1.16 11.74
CA PRO A 223 16.66 -1.70 11.30
C PRO A 223 16.80 -3.22 11.50
N ASP A 224 16.13 -3.77 12.51
CA ASP A 224 16.21 -5.20 12.85
C ASP A 224 15.26 -6.07 12.00
N GLU A 225 14.23 -5.47 11.41
CA GLU A 225 13.27 -6.15 10.53
C GLU A 225 13.52 -5.81 9.06
N ALA A 226 13.79 -4.56 8.68
CA ALA A 226 13.96 -4.14 7.28
C ALA A 226 15.36 -4.47 6.72
N ILE A 227 15.77 -5.74 6.80
CA ILE A 227 17.09 -6.22 6.41
C ILE A 227 17.06 -6.83 5.01
N TRP A 228 17.85 -6.23 4.12
CA TRP A 228 18.28 -6.83 2.87
C TRP A 228 19.41 -7.82 3.13
N PHE A 229 19.13 -9.09 2.83
CA PHE A 229 20.11 -10.17 3.01
C PHE A 229 21.03 -10.31 1.80
N ASN A 230 22.31 -10.08 2.04
CA ASN A 230 23.34 -10.29 1.04
C ASN A 230 23.70 -11.78 0.95
N ARG A 231 23.36 -12.40 -0.17
CA ARG A 231 23.64 -13.83 -0.39
C ARG A 231 25.12 -14.14 -0.68
N TYR A 232 25.88 -13.14 -1.10
CA TYR A 232 27.28 -13.28 -1.46
C TYR A 232 28.20 -13.01 -0.26
N ASN A 233 27.77 -12.14 0.66
CA ASN A 233 28.51 -11.82 1.88
C ASN A 233 27.54 -11.49 3.02
N THR A 234 27.28 -12.46 3.89
CA THR A 234 26.32 -12.32 5.00
C THR A 234 26.73 -11.30 6.06
N ALA A 235 28.00 -10.89 6.12
CA ALA A 235 28.46 -9.84 7.02
C ALA A 235 28.06 -8.43 6.53
N GLU A 236 27.73 -8.28 5.25
CA GLU A 236 27.39 -7.01 4.62
C GLU A 236 25.91 -6.95 4.24
N ASN A 237 25.05 -7.37 5.17
CA ASN A 237 23.62 -7.08 5.08
C ASN A 237 23.39 -5.56 5.18
N ARG A 238 22.30 -5.10 4.58
CA ARG A 238 21.96 -3.67 4.50
C ARG A 238 20.50 -3.47 4.88
N ASN A 239 20.13 -2.24 5.22
CA ASN A 239 18.72 -1.90 5.35
C ASN A 239 18.06 -1.84 3.96
N TYR A 240 16.75 -2.07 3.86
CA TYR A 240 16.03 -1.94 2.58
C TYR A 240 16.16 -0.57 1.95
N ALA A 241 16.12 0.51 2.73
CA ALA A 241 16.34 1.88 2.22
C ALA A 241 17.68 2.00 1.50
N ASP A 242 18.74 1.45 2.09
CA ASP A 242 20.09 1.49 1.51
C ASP A 242 20.21 0.53 0.33
N ALA A 243 19.54 -0.62 0.35
CA ALA A 243 19.53 -1.56 -0.75
C ALA A 243 18.83 -0.99 -1.99
N PHE A 244 17.75 -0.24 -1.83
CA PHE A 244 17.11 0.51 -2.93
C PHE A 244 17.99 1.66 -3.43
N LEU A 245 18.63 2.40 -2.52
CA LEU A 245 19.56 3.48 -2.88
C LEU A 245 20.75 2.95 -3.71
N LEU A 246 21.31 1.81 -3.31
CA LEU A 246 22.38 1.11 -4.02
C LEU A 246 21.89 0.33 -5.24
N ARG A 247 20.57 0.32 -5.50
CA ARG A 247 19.91 -0.44 -6.57
C ARG A 247 20.29 -1.93 -6.57
N LEU A 248 20.31 -2.56 -5.40
CA LEU A 248 20.58 -4.00 -5.21
C LEU A 248 19.39 -4.88 -5.59
N PHE A 249 18.58 -4.44 -6.55
CA PHE A 249 17.39 -5.10 -7.07
C PHE A 249 17.46 -5.26 -8.58
N HIS A 250 16.73 -6.23 -9.10
CA HIS A 250 16.41 -6.37 -10.50
C HIS A 250 14.94 -6.01 -10.74
N ALA A 251 14.69 -5.18 -11.75
CA ALA A 251 13.34 -4.84 -12.16
C ALA A 251 13.30 -4.57 -13.67
N THR A 252 12.30 -5.13 -14.34
CA THR A 252 12.07 -4.96 -15.78
C THR A 252 11.33 -3.66 -16.05
N ILE A 253 11.63 -2.98 -17.15
CA ILE A 253 10.92 -1.75 -17.53
C ILE A 253 9.56 -2.15 -18.10
N ASP A 254 8.51 -1.64 -17.49
CA ASP A 254 7.12 -1.84 -17.93
C ASP A 254 6.69 -0.71 -18.88
N LYS A 255 6.98 0.53 -18.47
CA LYS A 255 6.60 1.73 -19.20
C LYS A 255 7.69 2.79 -19.05
N VAL A 256 7.85 3.60 -20.09
CA VAL A 256 8.61 4.84 -20.07
C VAL A 256 7.66 5.97 -20.45
N GLU A 257 7.77 7.10 -19.77
CA GLU A 257 6.99 8.31 -20.06
C GLU A 257 7.34 8.76 -21.48
N ASN A 258 6.31 8.96 -22.28
CA ASN A 258 6.50 9.47 -23.62
C ASN A 258 6.81 10.98 -23.49
N PRO A 259 7.94 11.48 -24.00
CA PRO A 259 8.26 12.90 -23.91
C PRO A 259 7.26 13.82 -24.66
N ASP A 260 6.42 13.24 -25.53
CA ASP A 260 5.43 13.96 -26.32
C ASP A 260 3.99 13.96 -25.70
N ASP A 261 3.75 13.21 -24.62
CA ASP A 261 2.49 13.20 -23.83
C ASP A 261 2.62 14.00 -22.53
#